data_AF-A0A1B6HCR1-F1
#
_entry.id   AF-A0A1B6HCR1-F1
#
_cell.length_a   1.000
_cell.length_b   1.000
_cell.length_c   1.000
_cell.angle_alpha   90.00
_cell.angle_beta   90.00
_cell.angle_gamma   90.00
#
_symmetry.space_group_name_H-M   'P 1'
#
loop_
_entity.id
_entity.type
_entity.pdbx_description
1 polymer ?
#
loop_
_entity_poly.entity_id
_entity_poly.type
_entity_poly.pdbx_seq_one_letter_code
_entity_poly.pdbx_strand_id
1 'polypeptide(L)'
;MMLILLSFLVGVSFCSSRSLEVAEDFKEYSDLNRDEERSETEKGAEWTDEWYPDPQQNIWELSGFFEGDIVEDDEDYQHRNGLLDTSYRWPRGVVPFDFSPEFNTSDKRIVYHAMNEIETKTCIDFRPRSRRDIDYVIIQDNRTKPGCYSSVGRKGNRQHVNLARPRCMKHGVIMHELLYTLGLYHQQSASNRDQYI
;
A
#
# COMPACT_ATOMS: atom_id res chain seq x y z
N MET A 1 -6.54 -17.04 -55.92
CA MET A 1 -5.65 -17.42 -54.81
C MET A 1 -5.42 -16.16 -53.97
N MET A 2 -6.22 -15.97 -52.92
CA MET A 2 -6.21 -14.76 -52.08
C MET A 2 -5.56 -15.16 -50.75
N LEU A 3 -4.32 -14.71 -50.53
CA LEU A 3 -3.56 -14.95 -49.31
C LEU A 3 -4.05 -13.99 -48.23
N ILE A 4 -4.75 -14.51 -47.21
CA ILE A 4 -5.09 -13.78 -45.99
C ILE A 4 -3.89 -13.90 -45.06
N LEU A 5 -3.16 -12.79 -44.88
CA LEU A 5 -2.17 -12.63 -43.83
C LEU A 5 -2.91 -12.47 -42.49
N LEU A 6 -2.97 -13.56 -41.71
CA LEU A 6 -3.35 -13.53 -40.30
C LEU A 6 -2.19 -12.93 -39.50
N SER A 7 -2.24 -11.62 -39.26
CA SER A 7 -1.39 -10.96 -38.28
C SER A 7 -1.82 -11.41 -36.88
N PHE A 8 -1.04 -12.31 -36.28
CA PHE A 8 -1.11 -12.58 -34.85
C PHE A 8 -0.58 -11.35 -34.10
N LEU A 9 -1.50 -10.50 -33.64
CA LEU A 9 -1.20 -9.53 -32.59
C LEU A 9 -1.01 -10.32 -31.29
N VAL A 10 0.25 -10.60 -30.96
CA VAL A 10 0.64 -11.00 -29.62
C VAL A 10 0.34 -9.79 -28.74
N GLY A 11 -0.81 -9.83 -28.06
CA GLY A 11 -1.20 -8.84 -27.06
C GLY A 11 -0.30 -8.95 -25.85
N VAL A 12 0.90 -8.37 -25.93
CA VAL A 12 1.64 -8.01 -24.74
C VAL A 12 0.81 -6.91 -24.08
N SER A 13 0.16 -7.24 -22.96
CA SER A 13 -0.51 -6.27 -22.11
C SER A 13 0.57 -5.38 -21.51
N PHE A 14 0.99 -4.36 -22.25
CA PHE A 14 1.86 -3.31 -21.73
C PHE A 14 1.12 -2.61 -20.59
N CYS A 15 1.78 -2.53 -19.44
CA CYS A 15 1.29 -1.70 -18.34
C CYS A 15 1.18 -0.25 -18.85
N SER A 16 0.08 0.42 -18.54
CA SER A 16 -0.16 1.79 -19.01
C SER A 16 0.87 2.73 -18.40
N SER A 17 1.82 3.22 -19.20
CA SER A 17 2.79 4.23 -18.78
C SER A 17 2.07 5.57 -18.53
N ARG A 18 2.12 6.07 -17.29
CA ARG A 18 1.54 7.37 -16.91
C ARG A 18 2.45 8.54 -17.36
N SER A 19 1.85 9.72 -17.50
CA SER A 19 2.41 10.94 -18.10
C SER A 19 3.62 11.54 -17.37
N LEU A 20 4.65 11.93 -18.14
CA LEU A 20 5.96 12.44 -17.72
C LEU A 20 5.94 13.67 -16.80
N GLU A 21 4.91 14.52 -16.85
CA GLU A 21 4.84 15.77 -16.07
C GLU A 21 4.70 15.54 -14.55
N VAL A 22 4.11 14.40 -14.16
CA VAL A 22 4.02 13.94 -12.78
C VAL A 22 5.46 13.65 -12.30
N ALA A 23 6.23 12.86 -13.06
CA ALA A 23 7.52 12.31 -12.66
C ALA A 23 8.60 13.35 -12.27
N GLU A 24 8.58 14.57 -12.82
CA GLU A 24 9.60 15.60 -12.52
C GLU A 24 9.40 16.24 -11.14
N ASP A 25 8.16 16.62 -10.78
CA ASP A 25 7.83 17.17 -9.44
C ASP A 25 8.06 16.13 -8.33
N PHE A 26 7.98 14.83 -8.67
CA PHE A 26 8.28 13.73 -7.74
C PHE A 26 9.76 13.46 -7.55
N LYS A 27 10.62 13.71 -8.54
CA LYS A 27 12.06 13.46 -8.39
C LYS A 27 12.67 14.34 -7.31
N GLU A 28 12.27 15.61 -7.26
CA GLU A 28 12.72 16.57 -6.24
C GLU A 28 12.23 16.17 -4.84
N TYR A 29 10.96 15.75 -4.71
CA TYR A 29 10.42 15.26 -3.43
C TYR A 29 11.07 13.94 -2.97
N SER A 30 11.30 12.99 -3.88
CA SER A 30 12.02 11.74 -3.64
C SER A 30 13.41 12.01 -3.05
N ASP A 31 14.17 12.91 -3.68
CA ASP A 31 15.55 13.17 -3.30
C ASP A 31 15.65 13.85 -1.92
N LEU A 32 14.66 14.69 -1.55
CA LEU A 32 14.59 15.30 -0.21
C LEU A 32 14.23 14.31 0.90
N ASN A 33 13.29 13.38 0.68
CA ASN A 33 12.91 12.41 1.72
C ASN A 33 13.86 11.22 1.81
N ARG A 34 14.61 10.92 0.75
CA ARG A 34 15.63 9.87 0.76
C ARG A 34 16.67 10.12 1.84
N ASP A 35 17.05 11.37 2.06
CA ASP A 35 18.03 11.75 3.08
C ASP A 35 17.44 11.70 4.50
N GLU A 36 16.14 11.98 4.67
CA GLU A 36 15.44 11.87 5.95
C GLU A 36 15.20 10.40 6.35
N GLU A 37 14.75 9.56 5.42
CA GLU A 37 14.53 8.12 5.62
C GLU A 37 15.86 7.37 5.81
N ARG A 38 16.92 7.80 5.12
CA ARG A 38 18.30 7.32 5.37
C ARG A 38 18.80 7.68 6.77
N SER A 39 18.51 8.89 7.25
CA SER A 39 18.85 9.31 8.60
C SER A 39 18.11 8.51 9.68
N GLU A 40 16.83 8.16 9.46
CA GLU A 40 16.07 7.30 10.39
C GLU A 40 16.55 5.85 10.35
N THR A 41 16.87 5.30 9.17
CA THR A 41 17.39 3.92 9.02
C THR A 41 18.82 3.75 9.55
N GLU A 42 19.68 4.78 9.47
CA GLU A 42 21.04 4.76 10.02
C GLU A 42 21.09 4.83 11.56
N LYS A 43 20.02 5.30 12.22
CA LYS A 43 19.97 5.34 13.69
C LYS A 43 19.70 3.98 14.34
N GLY A 44 19.14 3.02 13.61
CA GLY A 44 18.67 1.76 14.20
C GLY A 44 17.63 1.97 15.30
N ALA A 45 16.93 0.92 15.71
CA ALA A 45 16.25 0.97 17.00
C ALA A 45 17.33 1.03 18.09
N GLU A 46 17.31 2.06 18.94
CA GLU A 46 18.14 2.08 20.14
C GLU A 46 17.71 0.90 21.01
N TRP A 47 18.62 -0.06 21.21
CA TRP A 47 18.34 -1.22 22.06
C TRP A 47 18.23 -0.74 23.50
N THR A 48 17.01 -0.60 24.00
CA THR A 48 16.74 -0.44 25.41
C THR A 48 16.59 -1.81 26.05
N ASP A 49 17.21 -2.02 27.21
CA ASP A 49 17.08 -3.28 27.99
C ASP A 49 15.64 -3.53 28.48
N GLU A 50 14.77 -2.55 28.30
CA GLU A 50 13.37 -2.56 28.71
C GLU A 50 12.49 -2.06 27.55
N TRP A 51 11.73 -2.98 26.94
CA TRP A 51 10.72 -2.64 25.95
C TRP A 51 9.44 -2.27 26.68
N TYR A 52 8.97 -1.04 26.51
CA TYR A 52 7.67 -0.61 27.00
C TYR A 52 6.77 -0.28 25.80
N PRO A 53 5.55 -0.80 25.73
CA PRO A 53 4.64 -0.45 24.65
C PRO A 53 4.27 1.03 24.77
N ASP A 54 4.80 1.86 23.88
CA ASP A 54 4.26 3.19 23.63
C ASP A 54 3.43 3.16 22.33
N PRO A 55 2.09 3.10 22.43
CA PRO A 55 1.20 3.13 21.26
C PRO A 55 1.35 4.40 20.42
N GLN A 56 1.95 5.45 20.99
CA GLN A 56 2.20 6.69 20.29
C GLN A 56 3.45 6.63 19.40
N GLN A 57 4.45 5.85 19.77
CA GLN A 57 5.64 5.62 18.95
C GLN A 57 5.39 4.50 17.94
N ASN A 58 4.77 3.40 18.36
CA ASN A 58 4.57 2.22 17.52
C ASN A 58 3.14 2.15 16.98
N ILE A 59 2.62 3.29 16.50
CA ILE A 59 1.21 3.40 16.05
C ILE A 59 0.89 2.49 14.85
N TRP A 60 1.90 2.07 14.09
CA TRP A 60 1.76 1.07 13.02
C TRP A 60 1.66 -0.35 13.61
N GLU A 61 2.47 -0.74 14.59
CA GLU A 61 2.41 -2.08 15.20
C GLU A 61 1.28 -2.26 16.25
N LEU A 62 0.78 -1.17 16.83
CA LEU A 62 -0.12 -1.20 17.98
C LEU A 62 -1.50 -0.58 17.67
N SER A 63 -2.00 -0.73 16.45
CA SER A 63 -3.36 -0.28 16.07
C SER A 63 -4.48 -1.13 16.67
N GLY A 64 -4.13 -2.25 17.34
CA GLY A 64 -5.08 -3.16 17.98
C GLY A 64 -5.84 -4.04 16.99
N PHE A 65 -5.24 -4.28 15.82
CA PHE A 65 -5.74 -5.16 14.77
C PHE A 65 -4.92 -6.45 14.72
N PHE A 66 -5.30 -7.39 13.84
CA PHE A 66 -4.55 -8.63 13.66
C PHE A 66 -3.12 -8.31 13.22
N GLU A 67 -2.13 -9.00 13.80
CA GLU A 67 -0.70 -8.70 13.65
C GLU A 67 -0.29 -7.22 13.87
N GLY A 68 -1.15 -6.42 14.50
CA GLY A 68 -0.93 -5.01 14.79
C GLY A 68 -1.80 -4.06 13.98
N ASP A 69 -1.91 -4.28 12.67
CA ASP A 69 -2.40 -3.34 11.64
C ASP A 69 -3.29 -3.97 10.56
N ILE A 70 -3.61 -5.26 10.65
CA ILE A 70 -4.42 -5.94 9.64
C ILE A 70 -5.90 -5.97 10.05
N VAL A 71 -6.74 -5.30 9.27
CA VAL A 71 -8.19 -5.39 9.39
C VAL A 71 -8.66 -6.71 8.76
N GLU A 72 -8.78 -7.75 9.59
CA GLU A 72 -9.34 -9.04 9.19
C GLU A 72 -10.86 -9.09 9.40
N ASP A 73 -11.54 -9.68 8.41
CA ASP A 73 -12.98 -9.96 8.44
C ASP A 73 -13.27 -11.48 8.45
N ASP A 74 -12.25 -12.35 8.28
CA ASP A 74 -12.40 -13.80 8.05
C ASP A 74 -11.46 -14.65 8.94
N GLU A 75 -11.91 -15.85 9.32
CA GLU A 75 -11.15 -16.86 10.08
C GLU A 75 -10.15 -17.68 9.22
N ASP A 76 -10.07 -17.44 7.91
CA ASP A 76 -9.26 -18.24 6.97
C ASP A 76 -7.84 -17.68 6.79
N TYR A 77 -7.18 -17.37 7.90
CA TYR A 77 -5.76 -17.04 7.90
C TYR A 77 -4.92 -18.29 7.58
N GLN A 78 -4.55 -18.42 6.32
CA GLN A 78 -3.55 -19.40 5.89
C GLN A 78 -2.15 -18.82 6.14
N HIS A 79 -1.24 -19.59 6.75
CA HIS A 79 0.10 -19.18 7.20
C HIS A 79 1.06 -18.78 6.05
N ARG A 80 0.72 -17.77 5.25
CA ARG A 80 1.45 -17.35 4.05
C ARG A 80 1.53 -15.84 4.02
N ASN A 81 2.66 -15.33 3.55
CA ASN A 81 2.94 -13.90 3.37
C ASN A 81 2.20 -13.26 2.16
N GLY A 82 1.28 -14.00 1.52
CA GLY A 82 0.54 -13.52 0.35
C GLY A 82 -0.77 -14.26 0.16
N LEU A 83 -1.82 -13.50 -0.12
CA LEU A 83 -3.17 -13.98 -0.33
C LEU A 83 -3.28 -14.71 -1.68
N LEU A 84 -3.54 -16.02 -1.62
CA LEU A 84 -3.54 -16.88 -2.81
C LEU A 84 -4.85 -16.81 -3.58
N ASP A 85 -5.98 -16.65 -2.90
CA ASP A 85 -7.27 -16.60 -3.57
C ASP A 85 -7.36 -15.37 -4.47
N THR A 86 -7.43 -15.65 -5.77
CA THR A 86 -7.50 -14.65 -6.83
C THR A 86 -8.77 -13.81 -6.79
N SER A 87 -9.81 -14.25 -6.08
CA SER A 87 -11.06 -13.50 -5.91
C SER A 87 -10.82 -12.16 -5.19
N TYR A 88 -9.83 -12.10 -4.30
CA TYR A 88 -9.42 -10.89 -3.58
C TYR A 88 -8.44 -10.01 -4.37
N ARG A 89 -8.13 -10.32 -5.62
CA ARG A 89 -7.27 -9.44 -6.46
C ARG A 89 -8.07 -8.29 -7.03
N TRP A 90 -7.40 -7.17 -7.22
CA TRP A 90 -7.94 -6.02 -7.93
C TRP A 90 -8.08 -6.33 -9.43
N PRO A 91 -9.27 -6.16 -10.04
CA PRO A 91 -9.46 -6.44 -11.46
C PRO A 91 -8.49 -5.65 -12.33
N ARG A 92 -7.73 -6.36 -13.18
CA ARG A 92 -6.69 -5.79 -14.04
C ARG A 92 -5.56 -5.03 -13.31
N GLY A 93 -5.39 -5.28 -12.00
CA GLY A 93 -4.37 -4.57 -11.20
C GLY A 93 -4.71 -3.10 -10.92
N VAL A 94 -5.95 -2.68 -11.17
CA VAL A 94 -6.37 -1.28 -10.99
C VAL A 94 -7.01 -1.11 -9.61
N VAL A 95 -6.48 -0.20 -8.81
CA VAL A 95 -6.97 0.17 -7.48
C VAL A 95 -7.60 1.57 -7.55
N PRO A 96 -8.94 1.68 -7.65
CA PRO A 96 -9.61 2.97 -7.53
C PRO A 96 -9.50 3.46 -6.08
N PHE A 97 -9.10 4.71 -5.88
CA PHE A 97 -9.04 5.31 -4.54
C PHE A 97 -9.63 6.73 -4.51
N ASP A 98 -10.02 7.16 -3.32
CA ASP A 98 -10.36 8.55 -3.00
C ASP A 98 -9.71 8.94 -1.67
N PHE A 99 -9.46 10.23 -1.50
CA PHE A 99 -9.02 10.79 -0.22
C PHE A 99 -10.20 11.34 0.57
N SER A 100 -10.17 11.11 1.87
CA SER A 100 -11.08 11.79 2.78
C SER A 100 -10.73 13.30 2.86
N PRO A 101 -11.71 14.17 3.16
CA PRO A 101 -11.56 15.63 3.04
C PRO A 101 -10.41 16.23 3.86
N GLU A 102 -9.99 15.56 4.91
CA GLU A 102 -8.99 16.03 5.83
C GLU A 102 -7.57 16.05 5.25
N PHE A 103 -7.27 15.33 4.17
CA PHE A 103 -5.95 15.29 3.53
C PHE A 103 -5.67 16.55 2.70
N ASN A 104 -4.65 17.30 3.11
CA ASN A 104 -4.19 18.48 2.38
C ASN A 104 -3.29 18.10 1.18
N THR A 105 -2.88 19.08 0.37
CA THR A 105 -2.03 18.85 -0.82
C THR A 105 -0.69 18.20 -0.47
N SER A 106 -0.07 18.59 0.65
CA SER A 106 1.19 18.02 1.11
C SER A 106 1.02 16.55 1.48
N ASP A 107 -0.02 16.21 2.26
CA ASP A 107 -0.30 14.83 2.67
C ASP A 107 -0.52 13.93 1.43
N LYS A 108 -1.31 14.43 0.47
CA LYS A 108 -1.60 13.70 -0.78
C LYS A 108 -0.35 13.45 -1.58
N ARG A 109 0.61 14.38 -1.63
CA ARG A 109 1.88 14.22 -2.34
C ARG A 109 2.68 13.03 -1.80
N ILE A 110 2.72 12.85 -0.48
CA ILE A 110 3.43 11.71 0.16
C ILE A 110 2.78 10.39 -0.26
N VAL A 111 1.44 10.33 -0.23
CA VAL A 111 0.70 9.13 -0.62
C VAL A 111 0.87 8.83 -2.12
N TYR A 112 0.82 9.84 -2.98
CA TYR A 112 1.10 9.68 -4.40
C TYR A 112 2.53 9.19 -4.67
N HIS A 113 3.50 9.60 -3.87
CA HIS A 113 4.87 9.14 -3.99
C HIS A 113 4.98 7.62 -3.72
N ALA A 114 4.34 7.12 -2.66
CA ALA A 114 4.24 5.69 -2.39
C ALA A 114 3.52 4.93 -3.52
N MET A 115 2.36 5.42 -3.98
CA MET A 115 1.65 4.81 -5.11
C MET A 115 2.54 4.72 -6.37
N ASN A 116 3.20 5.81 -6.73
CA ASN A 116 4.09 5.87 -7.90
C ASN A 116 5.27 4.90 -7.76
N GLU A 117 5.80 4.71 -6.55
CA GLU A 117 6.86 3.73 -6.35
C GLU A 117 6.41 2.30 -6.66
N ILE A 118 5.18 1.93 -6.29
CA ILE A 118 4.59 0.63 -6.65
C ILE A 118 4.32 0.56 -8.17
N GLU A 119 3.71 1.58 -8.75
CA GLU A 119 3.34 1.63 -10.19
C GLU A 119 4.57 1.52 -11.10
N THR A 120 5.70 2.13 -10.72
CA THR A 120 6.93 2.09 -11.53
C THR A 120 7.65 0.74 -11.49
N LYS A 121 7.39 -0.09 -10.47
CA LYS A 121 8.04 -1.40 -10.26
C LYS A 121 7.13 -2.58 -10.56
N THR A 122 5.84 -2.35 -10.77
CA THR A 122 4.83 -3.40 -10.89
C THR A 122 3.83 -3.09 -12.02
N CYS A 123 2.84 -3.96 -12.21
CA CYS A 123 1.72 -3.71 -13.12
C CYS A 123 0.46 -3.16 -12.42
N ILE A 124 0.60 -2.68 -11.18
CA ILE A 124 -0.48 -2.05 -10.43
C ILE A 124 -0.69 -0.62 -10.93
N ASP A 125 -1.94 -0.17 -10.92
CA ASP A 125 -2.35 1.19 -11.30
C ASP A 125 -3.30 1.77 -10.24
N PHE A 126 -2.84 2.79 -9.51
CA PHE A 126 -3.68 3.56 -8.59
C PHE A 126 -4.26 4.75 -9.35
N ARG A 127 -5.60 4.80 -9.41
CA ARG A 127 -6.30 5.91 -10.06
C ARG A 127 -7.38 6.52 -9.17
N PRO A 128 -7.67 7.82 -9.36
CA PRO A 128 -8.84 8.43 -8.75
C PRO A 128 -10.11 7.62 -9.05
N ARG A 129 -10.94 7.49 -8.02
CA ARG A 129 -12.23 6.82 -8.12
C ARG A 129 -13.15 7.58 -9.08
N SER A 130 -13.91 6.80 -9.83
CA SER A 130 -15.04 7.25 -10.63
C SER A 130 -16.35 6.87 -9.97
N ARG A 131 -17.46 7.49 -10.37
CA ARG A 131 -18.80 7.14 -9.87
C ARG A 131 -19.25 5.72 -10.21
N ARG A 132 -18.59 5.05 -11.17
CA ARG A 132 -18.94 3.69 -11.61
C ARG A 132 -18.20 2.62 -10.82
N ASP A 133 -17.19 3.00 -10.04
CA ASP A 133 -16.46 2.04 -9.24
C ASP A 133 -17.34 1.57 -8.08
N ILE A 134 -17.48 0.26 -7.96
CA ILE A 134 -18.18 -0.36 -6.83
C ILE A 134 -17.15 -0.64 -5.74
N ASP A 135 -16.01 -1.23 -6.13
CA ASP A 135 -14.89 -1.54 -5.24
C ASP A 135 -13.84 -0.45 -5.30
N TYR A 136 -13.44 0.07 -4.14
CA TYR A 136 -12.47 1.16 -4.05
C TYR A 136 -11.95 1.33 -2.63
N VAL A 137 -10.81 2.00 -2.53
CA VAL A 137 -10.17 2.38 -1.27
C VAL A 137 -10.53 3.83 -0.92
N ILE A 138 -10.87 4.07 0.34
CA ILE A 138 -10.84 5.40 0.93
C ILE A 138 -9.60 5.53 1.81
N ILE A 139 -8.74 6.48 1.47
CA ILE A 139 -7.60 6.88 2.29
C ILE A 139 -8.09 7.91 3.30
N GLN A 140 -7.96 7.61 4.59
CA GLN A 140 -8.57 8.38 5.67
C GLN A 140 -7.67 8.52 6.89
N ASP A 141 -8.05 9.44 7.77
CA ASP A 141 -7.45 9.65 9.09
C ASP A 141 -8.57 9.52 10.15
N ASN A 142 -8.85 8.27 10.53
CA ASN A 142 -9.87 7.97 11.53
C ASN A 142 -9.42 8.42 12.92
N ARG A 143 -9.96 9.55 13.37
CA ARG A 143 -9.66 10.13 14.68
C ARG A 143 -10.18 9.31 15.87
N THR A 144 -11.20 8.47 15.69
CA THR A 144 -11.78 7.68 16.78
C THR A 144 -11.06 6.34 16.98
N LYS A 145 -10.40 5.84 15.93
CA LYS A 145 -9.51 4.67 15.98
C LYS A 145 -8.20 5.03 15.27
N PRO A 146 -7.30 5.78 15.93
CA PRO A 146 -6.01 6.15 15.35
C PRO A 146 -5.16 4.89 15.17
N GLY A 147 -4.39 4.84 14.08
CA GLY A 147 -3.58 3.69 13.68
C GLY A 147 -3.10 3.82 12.24
N CYS A 148 -2.12 3.01 11.87
CA CYS A 148 -1.84 2.70 10.46
C CYS A 148 -2.38 1.29 10.24
N TYR A 149 -3.33 1.13 9.32
CA TYR A 149 -3.94 -0.17 9.08
C TYR A 149 -4.69 -0.25 7.75
N SER A 150 -4.80 -1.47 7.23
CA SER A 150 -5.55 -1.80 6.02
C SER A 150 -6.08 -3.23 6.05
N SER A 151 -6.98 -3.55 5.13
CA SER A 151 -7.41 -4.93 4.86
C SER A 151 -6.50 -5.60 3.85
N VAL A 152 -6.28 -6.91 3.97
CA VAL A 152 -5.49 -7.66 2.99
C VAL A 152 -6.32 -7.98 1.74
N GLY A 153 -5.89 -7.47 0.59
CA GLY A 153 -6.53 -7.62 -0.70
C GLY A 153 -7.80 -6.78 -0.89
N ARG A 154 -8.47 -6.99 -2.03
CA ARG A 154 -9.79 -6.42 -2.35
C ARG A 154 -10.88 -7.15 -1.57
N LYS A 155 -11.60 -6.45 -0.69
CA LYS A 155 -12.73 -6.98 0.09
C LYS A 155 -14.09 -6.83 -0.62
N GLY A 156 -14.15 -6.00 -1.65
CA GLY A 156 -15.38 -5.64 -2.34
C GLY A 156 -16.08 -4.45 -1.68
N ASN A 157 -16.80 -3.66 -2.47
CA ASN A 157 -17.32 -2.35 -2.09
C ASN A 157 -16.21 -1.41 -1.58
N ARG A 158 -16.59 -0.41 -0.77
CA ARG A 158 -15.66 0.51 -0.13
C ARG A 158 -14.87 -0.19 0.97
N GLN A 159 -13.54 -0.13 0.90
CA GLN A 159 -12.63 -0.48 2.00
C GLN A 159 -11.77 0.72 2.40
N HIS A 160 -11.08 0.63 3.53
CA HIS A 160 -10.33 1.74 4.11
C HIS A 160 -8.83 1.44 4.17
N VAL A 161 -8.02 2.46 3.89
CA VAL A 161 -6.62 2.54 4.32
C VAL A 161 -6.56 3.69 5.30
N ASN A 162 -6.23 3.39 6.56
CA ASN A 162 -6.15 4.40 7.60
C ASN A 162 -4.72 4.85 7.78
N LEU A 163 -4.48 6.15 7.66
CA LEU A 163 -3.19 6.79 7.89
C LEU A 163 -3.39 7.88 8.94
N ALA A 164 -3.26 7.53 10.22
CA ALA A 164 -3.37 8.48 11.31
C ALA A 164 -2.23 9.52 11.27
N ARG A 165 -2.60 10.78 11.02
CA ARG A 165 -1.62 11.86 10.84
C ARG A 165 -1.21 12.50 12.16
N PRO A 166 0.07 12.92 12.30
CA PRO A 166 1.11 12.90 11.27
C PRO A 166 1.89 11.57 11.18
N ARG A 167 1.71 10.66 12.14
CA ARG A 167 2.62 9.53 12.37
C ARG A 167 2.66 8.48 11.27
N CYS A 168 1.54 8.21 10.59
CA CYS A 168 1.48 7.30 9.46
C CYS A 168 1.92 7.95 8.13
N MET A 169 2.27 9.24 8.12
CA MET A 169 2.68 9.97 6.91
C MET A 169 4.16 9.78 6.59
N LYS A 170 4.63 8.54 6.71
CA LYS A 170 5.97 8.11 6.33
C LYS A 170 5.87 7.27 5.06
N HIS A 171 6.81 7.46 4.14
CA HIS A 171 6.80 6.78 2.84
C HIS A 171 6.71 5.25 2.99
N GLY A 172 7.61 4.65 3.77
CA GLY A 172 7.59 3.21 4.05
C GLY A 172 6.30 2.71 4.71
N VAL A 173 5.69 3.48 5.62
CA VAL A 173 4.42 3.10 6.27
C VAL A 173 3.28 3.12 5.25
N ILE A 174 3.19 4.16 4.41
CA ILE A 174 2.15 4.22 3.38
C ILE A 174 2.31 3.07 2.37
N MET A 175 3.54 2.80 1.93
CA MET A 175 3.85 1.65 1.08
C MET A 175 3.36 0.35 1.70
N HIS A 176 3.65 0.14 2.98
CA HIS A 176 3.25 -1.03 3.74
C HIS A 176 1.72 -1.22 3.74
N GLU A 177 0.94 -0.17 4.05
CA GLU A 177 -0.52 -0.24 4.02
C GLU A 177 -1.10 -0.48 2.61
N LEU A 178 -0.45 0.08 1.58
CA LEU A 178 -0.84 -0.18 0.19
C LEU A 178 -0.51 -1.62 -0.22
N LEU A 179 0.56 -2.23 0.30
CA LEU A 179 0.89 -3.64 0.04
C LEU A 179 -0.12 -4.60 0.70
N TYR A 180 -0.65 -4.27 1.89
CA TYR A 180 -1.81 -4.98 2.43
C TYR A 180 -2.98 -4.93 1.47
N THR A 181 -3.35 -3.74 0.99
CA THR A 181 -4.44 -3.55 0.01
C THR A 181 -4.25 -4.41 -1.25
N LEU A 182 -3.00 -4.72 -1.62
CA LEU A 182 -2.66 -5.56 -2.78
C LEU A 182 -2.63 -7.08 -2.47
N GLY A 183 -2.74 -7.47 -1.20
CA GLY A 183 -2.87 -8.87 -0.81
C GLY A 183 -1.61 -9.48 -0.19
N LEU A 184 -0.65 -8.68 0.27
CA LEU A 184 0.51 -9.18 1.00
C LEU A 184 0.23 -9.17 2.51
N TYR A 185 0.77 -10.14 3.23
CA TYR A 185 0.80 -10.14 4.69
C TYR A 185 2.21 -9.80 5.16
N HIS A 186 2.38 -9.65 6.46
CA HIS A 186 3.69 -9.51 7.08
C HIS A 186 4.67 -10.61 6.69
N GLN A 187 5.92 -10.23 6.43
CA GLN A 187 6.96 -11.16 6.01
C GLN A 187 7.40 -12.09 7.15
N GLN A 188 7.41 -11.62 8.39
CA GLN A 188 7.70 -12.46 9.55
C GLN A 188 6.65 -13.56 9.75
N SER A 189 5.49 -13.48 9.10
CA SER A 189 4.45 -14.50 9.18
C SER A 189 4.51 -15.52 8.04
N ALA A 190 5.55 -15.47 7.19
CA ALA A 190 5.76 -16.44 6.15
C ALA A 190 5.89 -17.88 6.70
N SER A 191 5.36 -18.87 5.96
CA SER A 191 5.42 -20.29 6.34
C SER A 191 6.84 -20.83 6.63
N ASN A 192 7.88 -20.18 6.11
CA ASN A 192 9.28 -20.56 6.28
C ASN A 192 10.05 -19.61 7.23
N ARG A 193 9.37 -18.73 7.98
CA ARG A 193 10.03 -17.72 8.84
C ARG A 193 11.06 -18.33 9.80
N ASP A 194 10.77 -19.52 10.36
CA ASP A 194 11.60 -20.16 11.41
C ASP A 194 12.98 -20.62 10.86
N GLN A 195 13.23 -20.46 9.56
CA GLN A 195 14.53 -20.66 8.94
C GLN A 195 15.41 -19.41 8.92
N TYR A 196 14.87 -18.24 9.26
CA TYR A 196 15.54 -16.93 9.11
C TYR A 196 15.61 -16.12 10.41
N ILE A 197 14.66 -16.31 11.33
CA ILE A 197 14.56 -15.61 12.61
C ILE A 197 14.51 -16.59 13.79
#